data_AF-A0A924DAK7-F1
#
_entry.id   AF-A0A924DAK7-F1
#
_cell.length_a   1.000
_cell.length_b   1.000
_cell.length_c   1.000
_cell.angle_alpha   90.00
_cell.angle_beta   90.00
_cell.angle_gamma   90.00
#
_symmetry.space_group_name_H-M   'P 1'
#
loop_
_entity.id
_entity.type
_entity.pdbx_description
1 polymer ?
#
loop_
_entity_poly.entity_id
_entity_poly.type
_entity_poly.pdbx_seq_one_letter_code
_entity_poly.pdbx_strand_id
1 'polypeptide(L)'
;MPSKSLADFVDVWKNTVRTHQYYEALTLINKVHNVDNLGNEKIMATGHLDLIQEGMQGVCIPDPRTGMIRIICISEYASTPLLTIIHEFGHCVESAIKRTLSIEDDGRVDQAYRTIDERLKETDEYKSLSSKKWGCEITLSFFQSKNSLIREEEERLQRELQYLDYLCSPGELFARSYCQYIISRANRPDLLDSLLFDVDGEQSNRQWNQSVFEDIDRGISSLYDNLFISLGWAK
;
A
#
# COMPACT_ATOMS: atom_id res chain seq x y z
N MET A 1 25.13 7.32 25.58
CA MET A 1 24.40 8.44 24.96
C MET A 1 23.03 8.53 25.63
N PRO A 2 22.54 9.71 26.03
CA PRO A 2 21.25 9.80 26.70
C PRO A 2 20.14 9.48 25.70
N SER A 3 19.29 8.50 26.05
CA SER A 3 18.09 8.15 25.29
C SER A 3 17.13 9.33 25.32
N LYS A 4 16.95 10.00 24.17
CA LYS A 4 15.87 10.99 24.02
C LYS A 4 14.52 10.29 24.17
N SER A 5 13.59 10.91 24.88
CA SER A 5 12.28 10.33 25.14
C SER A 5 11.41 10.36 23.88
N LEU A 6 10.42 9.46 23.79
CA LEU A 6 9.40 9.46 22.72
C LEU A 6 8.70 10.83 22.60
N ALA A 7 8.57 11.57 23.71
CA ALA A 7 7.99 12.90 23.74
C ALA A 7 8.88 13.95 23.04
N ASP A 8 10.21 13.87 23.21
CA ASP A 8 11.16 14.81 22.60
C ASP A 8 11.19 14.69 21.06
N PHE A 9 10.85 13.53 20.52
CA PHE A 9 10.83 13.28 19.07
C PHE A 9 9.49 13.61 18.40
N VAL A 10 8.38 13.41 19.09
CA VAL A 10 7.06 13.86 18.63
C VAL A 10 7.05 15.38 18.40
N ASP A 11 7.78 16.15 19.21
CA ASP A 11 7.90 17.61 19.02
C ASP A 11 8.81 18.04 17.85
N VAL A 12 9.76 17.18 17.42
CA VAL A 12 10.56 17.42 16.21
C VAL A 12 9.74 17.15 14.95
N TRP A 13 8.90 16.11 14.97
CA TRP A 13 8.07 15.75 13.82
C TRP A 13 6.97 16.79 13.57
N LYS A 14 6.33 17.30 14.65
CA LYS A 14 5.31 18.37 14.62
C LYS A 14 5.71 19.65 13.87
N ASN A 15 7.00 19.91 13.65
CA ASN A 15 7.50 21.17 13.11
C ASN A 15 7.98 21.12 11.64
N THR A 16 7.64 20.08 10.87
CA THR A 16 8.14 19.92 9.48
C THR A 16 7.05 19.62 8.46
N VAL A 17 7.34 19.87 7.17
CA VAL A 17 6.49 19.64 5.97
C VAL A 17 5.75 18.29 5.97
N ARG A 18 6.32 17.28 6.64
CA ARG A 18 5.73 15.94 6.74
C ARG A 18 4.53 15.84 7.66
N THR A 19 4.46 16.67 8.70
CA THR A 19 3.24 16.80 9.52
C THR A 19 2.09 17.31 8.66
N HIS A 20 2.36 18.26 7.75
CA HIS A 20 1.34 18.75 6.81
C HIS A 20 0.89 17.66 5.84
N GLN A 21 1.82 16.95 5.20
CA GLN A 21 1.50 15.84 4.28
C GLN A 21 0.71 14.71 4.95
N TYR A 22 0.98 14.45 6.23
CA TYR A 22 0.22 13.48 7.00
C TYR A 22 -1.21 13.94 7.29
N TYR A 23 -1.40 15.17 7.77
CA TYR A 23 -2.74 15.70 7.97
C TYR A 23 -3.51 15.81 6.65
N GLU A 24 -2.82 16.12 5.55
CA GLU A 24 -3.40 16.10 4.22
C GLU A 24 -3.85 14.69 3.83
N ALA A 25 -2.99 13.67 3.97
CA ALA A 25 -3.35 12.28 3.71
C ALA A 25 -4.57 11.84 4.53
N LEU A 26 -4.57 12.12 5.84
CA LEU A 26 -5.73 11.85 6.69
C LEU A 26 -6.98 12.60 6.25
N THR A 27 -6.84 13.85 5.81
CA THR A 27 -7.98 14.65 5.31
C THR A 27 -8.57 14.02 4.05
N LEU A 28 -7.73 13.52 3.14
CA LEU A 28 -8.18 12.82 1.93
C LEU A 28 -8.90 11.51 2.28
N ILE A 29 -8.32 10.70 3.16
CA ILE A 29 -8.93 9.46 3.66
C ILE A 29 -10.27 9.76 4.34
N ASN A 30 -10.30 10.79 5.20
CA ASN A 30 -11.50 11.21 5.92
C ASN A 30 -12.63 11.65 5.01
N LYS A 31 -12.29 12.35 3.93
CA LYS A 31 -13.24 12.80 2.91
C LYS A 31 -13.93 11.63 2.21
N VAL A 32 -13.23 10.51 2.00
CA VAL A 32 -13.77 9.35 1.29
C VAL A 32 -14.57 8.43 2.20
N HIS A 33 -14.06 8.15 3.39
CA HIS A 33 -14.65 7.18 4.32
C HIS A 33 -15.60 7.79 5.36
N ASN A 34 -15.76 9.11 5.43
CA ASN A 34 -16.63 9.76 6.42
C ASN A 34 -16.34 9.27 7.87
N VAL A 35 -15.07 9.42 8.27
CA VAL A 35 -14.29 8.62 9.23
C VAL A 35 -14.61 8.83 10.72
N ASP A 36 -15.82 9.23 11.07
CA ASP A 36 -16.20 9.22 12.50
C ASP A 36 -16.19 7.77 13.08
N ASN A 37 -16.16 6.74 12.21
CA ASN A 37 -16.25 5.31 12.56
C ASN A 37 -14.98 4.45 12.36
N LEU A 38 -13.96 4.85 11.58
CA LEU A 38 -12.66 4.14 11.66
C LEU A 38 -11.98 4.66 12.90
N GLY A 39 -12.07 3.91 14.00
CA GLY A 39 -11.69 4.37 15.33
C GLY A 39 -10.46 5.28 15.31
N ASN A 40 -10.65 6.53 15.77
CA ASN A 40 -9.66 7.61 15.85
C ASN A 40 -8.43 7.29 16.73
N GLU A 41 -8.24 6.03 17.11
CA GLU A 41 -7.24 5.61 18.06
C GLU A 41 -5.88 5.40 17.35
N LYS A 42 -5.16 6.53 17.28
CA LYS A 42 -3.69 6.61 17.28
C LYS A 42 -2.98 6.06 16.04
N ILE A 43 -3.29 6.59 14.87
CA ILE A 43 -2.31 6.59 13.79
C ILE A 43 -1.15 7.49 14.26
N MET A 44 -0.02 6.91 14.67
CA MET A 44 1.18 7.68 14.89
C MET A 44 2.04 7.58 13.64
N ALA A 45 2.22 8.70 12.95
CA ALA A 45 3.27 8.81 11.95
C ALA A 45 4.60 9.05 12.66
N THR A 46 5.51 8.09 12.60
CA THR A 46 6.83 8.22 13.21
C THR A 46 7.91 8.07 12.14
N GLY A 47 8.94 8.90 12.20
CA GLY A 47 10.14 8.75 11.38
C GLY A 47 11.11 7.72 11.93
N HIS A 48 10.62 6.65 12.60
CA HIS A 48 11.50 5.64 13.19
C HIS A 48 12.20 4.83 12.09
N LEU A 49 13.39 5.29 11.70
CA LEU A 49 14.30 4.64 10.76
C LEU A 49 14.61 3.19 11.18
N ASP A 50 14.71 2.92 12.48
CA ASP A 50 15.04 1.59 13.01
C ASP A 50 13.97 0.52 12.71
N LEU A 51 12.75 0.94 12.34
CA LEU A 51 11.64 0.03 11.98
C LEU A 51 11.49 -0.14 10.47
N ILE A 52 12.17 0.69 9.67
CA ILE A 52 12.09 0.72 8.22
C ILE A 52 13.34 0.04 7.68
N GLN A 53 13.17 -1.10 6.99
CA GLN A 53 14.32 -1.77 6.36
C GLN A 53 14.90 -0.89 5.25
N GLU A 54 16.19 -1.02 4.97
CA GLU A 54 16.85 -0.28 3.88
C GLU A 54 16.08 -0.47 2.56
N GLY A 55 15.73 0.64 1.91
CA GLY A 55 14.95 0.66 0.67
C GLY A 55 13.42 0.74 0.85
N MET A 56 12.89 0.62 2.07
CA MET A 56 11.46 0.83 2.32
C MET A 56 11.11 2.32 2.43
N GLN A 57 9.98 2.71 1.85
CA GLN A 57 9.46 4.08 1.98
C GLN A 57 8.54 4.26 3.19
N GLY A 58 7.85 3.20 3.62
CA GLY A 58 6.95 3.22 4.77
C GLY A 58 6.67 1.81 5.28
N VAL A 59 5.98 1.72 6.42
CA VAL A 59 5.43 0.46 6.94
C VAL A 59 4.24 0.71 7.87
N CYS A 60 3.13 0.00 7.66
CA CYS A 60 2.04 -0.13 8.62
C CYS A 60 2.33 -1.24 9.64
N ILE A 61 2.24 -0.91 10.92
CA ILE A 61 2.32 -1.86 12.02
C ILE A 61 0.92 -1.95 12.67
N PRO A 62 0.16 -3.03 12.43
CA PRO A 62 -1.12 -3.23 13.08
C PRO A 62 -0.95 -3.62 14.56
N ASP A 63 -1.93 -3.29 15.38
CA ASP A 63 -1.99 -3.76 16.76
C ASP A 63 -2.31 -5.26 16.76
N PRO A 64 -1.47 -6.11 17.38
CA PRO A 64 -1.68 -7.55 17.36
C PRO A 64 -2.93 -8.01 18.12
N ARG A 65 -3.50 -7.18 18.99
CA ARG A 65 -4.71 -7.47 19.79
C ARG A 65 -5.97 -7.02 19.11
N THR A 66 -5.97 -5.81 18.52
CA THR A 66 -7.17 -5.20 17.91
C THR A 66 -7.18 -5.29 16.40
N GLY A 67 -6.05 -5.62 15.74
CA GLY A 67 -5.90 -5.60 14.29
C GLY A 67 -6.02 -4.21 13.67
N MET A 68 -6.25 -3.18 14.51
CA MET A 68 -6.34 -1.79 14.09
C MET A 68 -4.96 -1.16 13.92
N ILE A 69 -4.93 -0.01 13.25
CA ILE A 69 -3.70 0.76 13.04
C ILE A 69 -3.07 1.08 14.39
N ARG A 70 -1.83 0.64 14.60
CA ARG A 70 -1.07 1.05 15.77
C ARG A 70 -0.10 2.17 15.42
N ILE A 71 0.62 2.03 14.32
CA ILE A 71 1.67 2.96 13.87
C ILE A 71 1.78 2.88 12.35
N ILE A 72 1.89 4.02 11.67
CA ILE A 72 2.38 4.10 10.29
C ILE A 72 3.76 4.75 10.35
N CYS A 73 4.81 4.07 9.94
CA CYS A 73 6.15 4.66 9.88
C CYS A 73 6.43 5.10 8.45
N ILE A 74 7.02 6.28 8.28
CA ILE A 74 7.39 6.81 6.96
C ILE A 74 8.87 7.15 6.97
N SER A 75 9.58 6.68 5.95
CA SER A 75 10.99 6.91 5.75
C SER A 75 11.26 8.39 5.55
N GLU A 76 12.39 8.86 6.09
CA GLU A 76 12.82 10.22 5.79
C GLU A 76 13.30 10.41 4.35
N TYR A 77 13.43 9.34 3.59
CA TYR A 77 13.83 9.35 2.19
C TYR A 77 12.67 9.03 1.25
N ALA A 78 11.43 8.94 1.76
CA ALA A 78 10.26 8.73 0.91
C ALA A 78 10.14 9.87 -0.12
N SER A 79 10.17 9.53 -1.42
CA SER A 79 10.06 10.49 -2.52
C SER A 79 8.69 11.16 -2.54
N THR A 80 7.64 10.41 -2.19
CA THR A 80 6.25 10.88 -2.15
C THR A 80 5.57 10.57 -0.80
N PRO A 81 5.95 11.24 0.31
CA PRO A 81 5.50 10.85 1.66
C PRO A 81 3.98 10.80 1.83
N LEU A 82 3.25 11.73 1.19
CA LEU A 82 1.78 11.73 1.21
C LEU A 82 1.20 10.43 0.62
N LEU A 83 1.67 10.02 -0.55
CA LEU A 83 1.21 8.81 -1.23
C LEU A 83 1.59 7.55 -0.45
N THR A 84 2.81 7.54 0.12
CA THR A 84 3.27 6.46 1.00
C THR A 84 2.34 6.32 2.21
N ILE A 85 1.93 7.42 2.85
CA ILE A 85 1.01 7.36 4.00
C ILE A 85 -0.33 6.73 3.61
N ILE A 86 -0.91 7.12 2.48
CA ILE A 86 -2.19 6.57 2.03
C ILE A 86 -2.06 5.08 1.68
N HIS A 87 -0.95 4.69 1.03
CA HIS A 87 -0.64 3.29 0.73
C HIS A 87 -0.53 2.44 2.00
N GLU A 88 0.27 2.87 2.98
CA GLU A 88 0.41 2.15 4.25
C GLU A 88 -0.92 2.07 5.00
N PHE A 89 -1.73 3.13 4.94
CA PHE A 89 -3.09 3.09 5.51
C PHE A 89 -3.95 2.01 4.84
N GLY A 90 -3.79 1.81 3.53
CA GLY A 90 -4.44 0.73 2.78
C GLY A 90 -4.11 -0.67 3.31
N HIS A 91 -2.86 -0.96 3.67
CA HIS A 91 -2.50 -2.22 4.33
C HIS A 91 -3.22 -2.40 5.67
N CYS A 92 -3.41 -1.31 6.40
CA CYS A 92 -4.10 -1.40 7.67
C CYS A 92 -5.62 -1.59 7.49
N VAL A 93 -6.23 -0.93 6.51
CA VAL A 93 -7.63 -1.14 6.09
C VAL A 93 -7.84 -2.61 5.72
N GLU A 94 -6.93 -3.18 4.92
CA GLU A 94 -6.96 -4.59 4.55
C GLU A 94 -6.91 -5.53 5.77
N SER A 95 -6.02 -5.23 6.72
CA SER A 95 -5.88 -6.00 7.96
C SER A 95 -7.15 -5.94 8.80
N ALA A 96 -7.78 -4.78 8.90
CA ALA A 96 -9.05 -4.61 9.60
C ALA A 96 -10.19 -5.40 8.92
N ILE A 97 -10.26 -5.38 7.58
CA ILE A 97 -11.21 -6.19 6.80
C ILE A 97 -11.02 -7.69 7.11
N LYS A 98 -9.79 -8.22 6.96
CA LYS A 98 -9.48 -9.64 7.21
C LYS A 98 -9.87 -10.08 8.63
N ARG A 99 -9.74 -9.19 9.61
CA ARG A 99 -10.20 -9.44 10.98
C ARG A 99 -11.73 -9.52 11.05
N THR A 100 -12.45 -8.59 10.43
CA THR A 100 -13.92 -8.63 10.35
C THR A 100 -14.39 -9.94 9.73
N LEU A 101 -13.75 -10.39 8.64
CA LEU A 101 -14.02 -11.68 8.01
C LEU A 101 -13.83 -12.88 8.96
N SER A 102 -12.87 -12.78 9.87
CA SER A 102 -12.55 -13.86 10.81
C SER A 102 -13.52 -13.96 12.00
N ILE A 103 -14.35 -12.93 12.23
CA ILE A 103 -15.19 -12.85 13.43
C ILE A 103 -16.67 -13.08 13.08
N GLU A 104 -17.23 -12.35 12.12
CA GLU A 104 -18.70 -12.23 11.98
C GLU A 104 -19.21 -12.00 10.53
N ASP A 105 -18.43 -12.29 9.48
CA ASP A 105 -18.87 -11.98 8.12
C ASP A 105 -20.05 -12.86 7.63
N ASP A 106 -21.07 -12.21 7.05
CA ASP A 106 -22.23 -12.84 6.41
C ASP A 106 -21.92 -13.33 4.97
N GLY A 107 -20.64 -13.27 4.58
CA GLY A 107 -20.08 -13.65 3.28
C GLY A 107 -20.00 -12.50 2.29
N ARG A 108 -20.63 -11.34 2.56
CA ARG A 108 -20.65 -10.20 1.62
C ARG A 108 -19.32 -9.45 1.60
N VAL A 109 -18.70 -9.24 2.76
CA VAL A 109 -17.41 -8.54 2.85
C VAL A 109 -16.33 -9.41 2.18
N ASP A 110 -16.35 -10.72 2.44
CA ASP A 110 -15.41 -11.69 1.86
C ASP A 110 -15.57 -11.77 0.34
N GLN A 111 -16.80 -11.80 -0.17
CA GLN A 111 -17.06 -11.75 -1.61
C GLN A 111 -16.55 -10.45 -2.24
N ALA A 112 -16.87 -9.29 -1.67
CA ALA A 112 -16.46 -8.00 -2.23
C ALA A 112 -14.92 -7.87 -2.26
N TYR A 113 -14.25 -8.25 -1.17
CA TYR A 113 -12.79 -8.22 -1.08
C TYR A 113 -12.13 -9.18 -2.10
N ARG A 114 -12.64 -10.41 -2.25
CA ARG A 114 -12.16 -11.33 -3.31
C ARG A 114 -12.36 -10.79 -4.71
N THR A 115 -13.53 -10.19 -4.98
CA THR A 115 -13.81 -9.63 -6.30
C THR A 115 -12.85 -8.47 -6.63
N ILE A 116 -12.45 -7.66 -5.66
CA ILE A 116 -11.41 -6.64 -5.86
C ILE A 116 -10.08 -7.30 -6.25
N ASP A 117 -9.61 -8.28 -5.48
CA ASP A 117 -8.34 -8.99 -5.77
C ASP A 117 -8.35 -9.64 -7.16
N GLU A 118 -9.44 -10.32 -7.53
CA GLU A 118 -9.61 -10.93 -8.86
C GLU A 118 -9.55 -9.89 -9.98
N ARG A 119 -10.24 -8.75 -9.82
CA ARG A 119 -10.23 -7.67 -10.83
C ARG A 119 -8.86 -7.03 -10.98
N LEU A 120 -8.13 -6.84 -9.89
CA LEU A 120 -6.76 -6.32 -9.96
C LEU A 120 -5.84 -7.24 -10.76
N LYS A 121 -6.04 -8.56 -10.65
CA LYS A 121 -5.28 -9.55 -11.42
C LYS A 121 -5.63 -9.58 -12.92
N GLU A 122 -6.76 -9.01 -13.32
CA GLU A 122 -7.15 -8.89 -14.73
C GLU A 122 -6.54 -7.66 -15.43
N THR A 123 -5.92 -6.75 -14.69
CA THR A 123 -5.30 -5.52 -15.23
C THR A 123 -4.03 -5.82 -16.02
N ASP A 124 -3.67 -4.93 -16.94
CA ASP A 124 -2.48 -5.09 -17.77
C ASP A 124 -1.18 -4.87 -16.99
N GLU A 125 -1.21 -4.05 -15.94
CA GLU A 125 -0.08 -3.84 -15.04
C GLU A 125 0.25 -5.10 -14.25
N TYR A 126 -0.77 -5.80 -13.74
CA TYR A 126 -0.57 -7.07 -13.04
C TYR A 126 -0.03 -8.12 -14.01
N LYS A 127 -0.63 -8.25 -15.19
CA LYS A 127 -0.14 -9.17 -16.23
C LYS A 127 1.31 -8.85 -16.61
N SER A 128 1.68 -7.59 -16.70
CA SER A 128 3.05 -7.16 -16.98
C SER A 128 4.02 -7.57 -15.87
N LEU A 129 3.67 -7.34 -14.61
CA LEU A 129 4.46 -7.76 -13.43
C LEU A 129 4.59 -9.28 -13.35
N SER A 130 3.49 -10.01 -13.50
CA SER A 130 3.43 -11.47 -13.48
C SER A 130 4.26 -12.08 -14.62
N SER A 131 4.21 -11.49 -15.82
CA SER A 131 5.03 -11.94 -16.94
C SER A 131 6.53 -11.74 -16.70
N LYS A 132 6.92 -10.62 -16.07
CA LYS A 132 8.31 -10.38 -15.66
C LYS A 132 8.77 -11.40 -14.63
N LYS A 133 7.94 -11.64 -13.61
CA LYS A 133 8.19 -12.63 -12.57
C LYS A 133 8.48 -14.01 -13.19
N TRP A 134 7.60 -14.44 -14.08
CA TRP A 134 7.76 -15.70 -14.82
C TRP A 134 9.08 -15.76 -15.62
N GLY A 135 9.47 -14.66 -16.26
CA GLY A 135 10.76 -14.55 -16.96
C GLY A 135 11.97 -14.72 -16.03
N CYS A 136 11.93 -14.13 -14.83
CA CYS A 136 12.96 -14.31 -13.81
C CYS A 136 13.05 -15.76 -13.32
N GLU A 137 11.91 -16.41 -13.06
CA GLU A 137 11.84 -17.82 -12.62
C GLU A 137 12.47 -18.77 -13.65
N ILE A 138 12.11 -18.60 -14.93
CA ILE A 138 12.70 -19.39 -16.02
C ILE A 138 14.22 -19.18 -16.05
N THR A 139 14.67 -17.93 -16.00
CA THR A 139 16.10 -17.59 -16.08
C THR A 139 16.90 -18.19 -14.92
N LEU A 140 16.38 -18.09 -13.68
CA LEU A 140 16.99 -18.69 -12.49
C LEU A 140 17.12 -20.22 -12.61
N SER A 141 16.08 -20.90 -13.11
CA SER A 141 16.11 -22.36 -13.28
C SER A 141 17.23 -22.81 -14.23
N PHE A 142 17.53 -22.02 -15.27
CA PHE A 142 18.66 -22.29 -16.17
C PHE A 142 20.02 -22.13 -15.48
N PHE A 143 20.20 -21.11 -14.62
CA PHE A 143 21.45 -20.91 -13.87
C PHE A 143 21.73 -22.04 -12.88
N GLN A 144 20.71 -22.49 -12.15
CA GLN A 144 20.83 -23.59 -11.17
C GLN A 144 21.20 -24.92 -11.82
N SER A 145 20.75 -25.16 -13.06
CA SER A 145 21.06 -26.38 -13.82
C SER A 145 22.50 -26.49 -14.33
N LYS A 146 23.30 -25.40 -14.31
CA LYS A 146 24.62 -25.31 -14.97
C LYS A 146 25.83 -25.12 -14.05
N ASN A 147 25.74 -25.35 -12.73
CA ASN A 147 26.87 -25.23 -11.77
C ASN A 147 27.59 -23.86 -11.91
N SER A 148 26.88 -22.77 -11.63
CA SER A 148 27.23 -21.45 -12.13
C SER A 148 28.49 -20.83 -11.47
N LEU A 149 29.42 -20.44 -12.33
CA LEU A 149 30.50 -19.47 -12.10
C LEU A 149 29.99 -18.02 -11.99
N ILE A 150 28.67 -17.80 -11.80
CA ILE A 150 28.05 -16.46 -11.81
C ILE A 150 27.04 -16.34 -10.66
N ARG A 151 27.55 -16.49 -9.44
CA ARG A 151 26.77 -16.37 -8.20
C ARG A 151 26.11 -14.99 -8.06
N GLU A 152 26.77 -13.93 -8.52
CA GLU A 152 26.26 -12.56 -8.41
C GLU A 152 24.96 -12.33 -9.21
N GLU A 153 24.86 -12.89 -10.41
CA GLU A 153 23.66 -12.76 -11.26
C GLU A 153 22.48 -13.58 -10.72
N GLU A 154 22.77 -14.77 -10.17
CA GLU A 154 21.76 -15.57 -9.49
C GLU A 154 21.20 -14.82 -8.26
N GLU A 155 22.07 -14.27 -7.42
CA GLU A 155 21.66 -13.47 -6.26
C GLU A 155 20.87 -12.21 -6.67
N ARG A 156 21.24 -11.55 -7.79
CA ARG A 156 20.49 -10.41 -8.35
C ARG A 156 19.08 -10.83 -8.77
N LEU A 157 18.95 -11.90 -9.55
CA LEU A 157 17.66 -12.42 -10.02
C LEU A 157 16.77 -12.91 -8.88
N GLN A 158 17.36 -13.52 -7.84
CA GLN A 158 16.60 -13.93 -6.64
C GLN A 158 16.00 -12.71 -5.92
N ARG A 159 16.78 -11.62 -5.75
CA ARG A 159 16.26 -10.37 -5.18
C ARG A 159 15.15 -9.77 -6.04
N GLU A 160 15.34 -9.76 -7.36
CA GLU A 160 14.32 -9.28 -8.31
C GLU A 160 13.03 -10.12 -8.22
N LEU A 161 13.15 -11.44 -8.11
CA LEU A 161 12.00 -12.32 -7.95
C LEU A 161 11.26 -12.09 -6.63
N GLN A 162 11.98 -11.97 -5.52
CA GLN A 162 11.40 -11.64 -4.21
C GLN A 162 10.64 -10.31 -4.25
N TYR A 163 11.17 -9.32 -4.96
CA TYR A 163 10.52 -8.03 -5.14
C TYR A 163 9.25 -8.14 -5.99
N LEU A 164 9.30 -8.87 -7.11
CA LEU A 164 8.13 -9.09 -7.96
C LEU A 164 7.04 -9.92 -7.25
N ASP A 165 7.43 -10.86 -6.40
CA ASP A 165 6.53 -11.59 -5.50
C ASP A 165 5.81 -10.67 -4.54
N TYR A 166 6.56 -9.75 -3.91
CA TYR A 166 5.99 -8.72 -3.04
C TYR A 166 4.96 -7.86 -3.79
N LEU A 167 5.30 -7.35 -4.99
CA LEU A 167 4.42 -6.51 -5.80
C LEU A 167 3.14 -7.20 -6.27
N CYS A 168 3.19 -8.52 -6.46
CA CYS A 168 2.05 -9.34 -6.86
C CYS A 168 1.26 -9.90 -5.68
N SER A 169 1.68 -9.62 -4.44
CA SER A 169 0.99 -10.14 -3.25
C SER A 169 -0.38 -9.44 -3.05
N PRO A 170 -1.44 -10.16 -2.61
CA PRO A 170 -2.78 -9.57 -2.48
C PRO A 170 -2.82 -8.28 -1.63
N GLY A 171 -2.03 -8.23 -0.55
CA GLY A 171 -1.97 -7.06 0.33
C GLY A 171 -1.35 -5.84 -0.33
N GLU A 172 -0.31 -6.05 -1.13
CA GLU A 172 0.32 -4.99 -1.91
C GLU A 172 -0.59 -4.51 -3.04
N LEU A 173 -1.24 -5.44 -3.75
CA LEU A 173 -2.23 -5.12 -4.77
C LEU A 173 -3.35 -4.24 -4.19
N PHE A 174 -3.90 -4.64 -3.05
CA PHE A 174 -4.96 -3.91 -2.36
C PHE A 174 -4.52 -2.53 -1.89
N ALA A 175 -3.35 -2.40 -1.25
CA ALA A 175 -2.87 -1.12 -0.73
C ALA A 175 -2.61 -0.10 -1.85
N ARG A 176 -2.08 -0.57 -3.00
CA ARG A 176 -1.86 0.24 -4.20
C ARG A 176 -3.17 0.72 -4.82
N SER A 177 -4.13 -0.18 -5.04
CA SER A 177 -5.44 0.20 -5.56
C SER A 177 -6.24 1.05 -4.59
N TYR A 178 -6.07 0.85 -3.28
CA TYR A 178 -6.67 1.68 -2.24
C TYR A 178 -6.14 3.11 -2.31
N CYS A 179 -4.83 3.30 -2.46
CA CYS A 179 -4.22 4.62 -2.60
C CYS A 179 -4.83 5.39 -3.77
N GLN A 180 -4.93 4.74 -4.92
CA GLN A 180 -5.57 5.32 -6.10
C GLN A 180 -7.07 5.56 -5.92
N TYR A 181 -7.80 4.66 -5.26
CA TYR A 181 -9.21 4.86 -4.92
C TYR A 181 -9.41 6.14 -4.09
N ILE A 182 -8.58 6.35 -3.05
CA ILE A 182 -8.65 7.55 -2.20
C ILE A 182 -8.38 8.81 -3.01
N ILE A 183 -7.33 8.82 -3.84
CA ILE A 183 -6.95 9.99 -4.63
C ILE A 183 -8.04 10.36 -5.64
N SER A 184 -8.55 9.36 -6.37
CA SER A 184 -9.64 9.51 -7.32
C SER A 184 -10.90 10.06 -6.64
N ARG A 185 -11.31 9.48 -5.51
CA ARG A 185 -12.50 9.91 -4.77
C ARG A 185 -12.35 11.27 -4.10
N ALA A 186 -11.14 11.62 -3.69
CA ALA A 186 -10.87 12.94 -3.16
C ALA A 186 -10.80 14.03 -4.24
N ASN A 187 -10.85 13.65 -5.53
CA ASN A 187 -10.74 14.53 -6.70
C ASN A 187 -9.41 15.29 -6.73
N ARG A 188 -8.29 14.55 -6.64
CA ARG A 188 -6.91 15.06 -6.63
C ARG A 188 -6.12 14.58 -7.85
N PRO A 189 -6.40 15.11 -9.06
CA PRO A 189 -5.71 14.69 -10.28
C PRO A 189 -4.20 14.98 -10.24
N ASP A 190 -3.77 16.02 -9.52
CA ASP A 190 -2.36 16.35 -9.29
C ASP A 190 -1.57 15.23 -8.58
N LEU A 191 -2.23 14.55 -7.62
CA LEU A 191 -1.64 13.42 -6.91
C LEU A 191 -1.71 12.14 -7.74
N LEU A 192 -2.69 12.02 -8.63
CA LEU A 192 -2.81 10.88 -9.53
C LEU A 192 -1.70 10.89 -10.59
N ASP A 193 -1.40 12.06 -11.14
CA ASP A 193 -0.25 12.24 -12.03
C ASP A 193 1.05 11.89 -11.28
N SER A 194 1.20 12.33 -10.04
CA SER A 194 2.37 12.00 -9.20
C SER A 194 2.46 10.50 -8.84
N LEU A 195 1.33 9.80 -8.79
CA LEU A 195 1.26 8.35 -8.55
C LEU A 195 1.68 7.55 -9.79
N LEU A 196 1.39 8.09 -10.99
CA LEU A 196 1.67 7.46 -12.29
C LEU A 196 3.06 7.83 -12.84
N PHE A 197 3.56 9.01 -12.49
CA PHE A 197 4.85 9.54 -12.93
C PHE A 197 5.76 9.74 -11.71
N ASP A 198 6.70 8.83 -11.50
CA ASP A 198 7.86 9.14 -10.65
C ASP A 198 9.06 9.46 -11.55
N VAL A 199 9.79 10.51 -11.15
CA VAL A 199 10.70 11.30 -12.00
C VAL A 199 12.12 10.70 -12.08
N ASP A 200 12.43 9.69 -11.27
CA ASP A 200 13.80 9.18 -11.11
C ASP A 200 14.12 7.84 -11.81
N GLY A 201 13.26 7.40 -12.73
CA GLY A 201 13.63 6.41 -13.77
C GLY A 201 13.90 4.96 -13.31
N GLU A 202 14.10 4.71 -12.02
CA GLU A 202 14.30 3.38 -11.46
C GLU A 202 13.45 3.23 -10.18
N GLN A 203 12.48 2.30 -10.24
CA GLN A 203 11.79 1.71 -9.08
C GLN A 203 10.66 2.50 -8.38
N SER A 204 9.84 3.25 -9.10
CA SER A 204 8.45 3.43 -8.65
C SER A 204 7.58 2.27 -9.15
N ASN A 205 6.97 1.61 -8.18
CA ASN A 205 6.13 0.43 -8.32
C ASN A 205 4.80 0.73 -9.03
N ARG A 206 4.83 0.85 -10.37
CA ARG A 206 3.77 0.55 -11.36
C ARG A 206 2.30 0.62 -10.90
N GLN A 207 1.90 1.69 -10.23
CA GLN A 207 0.52 1.90 -9.74
C GLN A 207 -0.47 1.70 -10.90
N TRP A 208 -1.71 1.29 -10.61
CA TRP A 208 -2.65 0.98 -11.69
C TRP A 208 -2.90 2.22 -12.54
N ASN A 209 -2.95 2.08 -13.86
CA ASN A 209 -3.32 3.19 -14.70
C ASN A 209 -4.71 3.70 -14.30
N GLN A 210 -4.91 5.01 -14.35
CA GLN A 210 -6.20 5.65 -14.14
C GLN A 210 -7.31 5.03 -15.00
N SER A 211 -7.00 4.55 -16.20
CA SER A 211 -7.96 3.84 -17.06
C SER A 211 -8.60 2.61 -16.39
N VAL A 212 -7.91 1.95 -15.46
CA VAL A 212 -8.45 0.84 -14.65
C VAL A 212 -9.64 1.28 -13.78
N PHE A 213 -9.67 2.55 -13.41
CA PHE A 213 -10.70 3.18 -12.58
C PHE A 213 -11.72 3.98 -13.41
N GLU A 214 -11.39 4.32 -14.67
CA GLU A 214 -12.23 5.09 -15.62
C GLU A 214 -13.12 4.24 -16.53
N ASP A 215 -13.04 2.91 -16.50
CA ASP A 215 -14.06 2.05 -17.13
C ASP A 215 -15.37 2.15 -16.32
N ILE A 216 -16.07 3.26 -16.59
CA ILE A 216 -17.20 3.83 -15.88
C ILE A 216 -18.40 2.87 -15.90
N ASP A 217 -19.00 2.74 -14.72
CA ASP A 217 -20.19 1.98 -14.32
C ASP A 217 -20.05 0.52 -13.84
N ARG A 218 -18.86 -0.12 -13.91
CA ARG A 218 -18.60 -1.42 -13.22
C ARG A 218 -17.19 -1.58 -12.62
N GLY A 219 -16.42 -0.50 -12.49
CA GLY A 219 -15.00 -0.51 -12.11
C GLY A 219 -14.68 -0.81 -10.64
N ILE A 220 -13.39 -1.00 -10.33
CA ILE A 220 -12.85 -1.34 -9.00
C ILE A 220 -13.29 -0.34 -7.91
N SER A 221 -13.50 0.93 -8.27
CA SER A 221 -14.01 1.95 -7.34
C SER A 221 -15.39 1.63 -6.76
N SER A 222 -16.32 1.07 -7.54
CA SER A 222 -17.64 0.72 -7.01
C SER A 222 -17.59 -0.52 -6.12
N LEU A 223 -16.63 -1.42 -6.36
CA LEU A 223 -16.35 -2.54 -5.45
C LEU A 223 -15.84 -2.05 -4.09
N TYR A 224 -14.95 -1.05 -4.09
CA TYR A 224 -14.52 -0.38 -2.85
C TYR A 224 -15.68 0.30 -2.14
N ASP A 225 -16.51 1.06 -2.86
CA ASP A 225 -17.71 1.68 -2.26
C ASP A 225 -18.61 0.62 -1.61
N ASN A 226 -18.93 -0.46 -2.34
CA ASN A 226 -19.78 -1.55 -1.83
C ASN A 226 -19.17 -2.23 -0.60
N LEU A 227 -17.86 -2.45 -0.62
CA LEU A 227 -17.12 -3.01 0.50
C LEU A 227 -17.17 -2.09 1.72
N PHE A 228 -16.97 -0.78 1.55
CA PHE A 228 -16.99 0.15 2.68
C PHE A 228 -18.40 0.43 3.18
N ILE A 229 -19.41 0.43 2.30
CA ILE A 229 -20.83 0.49 2.69
C ILE A 229 -21.22 -0.74 3.51
N SER A 230 -20.81 -1.96 3.11
CA SER A 230 -21.14 -3.18 3.85
C SER A 230 -20.48 -3.23 5.24
N LEU A 231 -19.33 -2.58 5.38
CA LEU A 231 -18.64 -2.40 6.66
C LEU A 231 -19.22 -1.25 7.52
N GLY A 232 -20.14 -0.45 6.99
CA GLY A 232 -20.66 0.76 7.65
C GLY A 232 -19.62 1.90 7.74
N TRP A 233 -18.61 1.86 6.87
CA TRP A 233 -17.51 2.82 6.75
C TRP A 233 -17.69 3.81 5.60
N ALA A 234 -18.84 3.77 4.92
CA ALA A 234 -19.24 4.74 3.91
C ALA A 234 -20.78 4.84 3.89
N LYS A 235 -21.31 5.93 3.33
CA LYS A 235 -22.74 6.17 3.17
C LYS A 235 -23.18 5.98 1.73
#